data_AF-A0A7Y2X6V9-F1
#
_entry.id   AF-A0A7Y2X6V9-F1
#
_cell.length_a   1.000
_cell.length_b   1.000
_cell.length_c   1.000
_cell.angle_alpha   90.00
_cell.angle_beta   90.00
_cell.angle_gamma   90.00
#
_symmetry.space_group_name_H-M   'P 1'
#
loop_
_entity.id
_entity.type
_entity.pdbx_description
1 polymer ?
#
loop_
_entity_poly.entity_id
_entity_poly.type
_entity_poly.pdbx_seq_one_letter_code
_entity_poly.pdbx_strand_id
1 'polypeptide(L)'
;MKHLILLSTTALFLFGSTGISSAADSKRTANYILSMPESYEGKTVTLDVAAVRPVKWKSPIPELAFFHATTVDRRSDRFGGVILVAVPKEDSAAFVKKYGLTVENRNDKDTMKGLLIPSGRHRAWVVDQSGILADILKKGNIDLPNDQGKAKWGKRRHPRR
;
A
#
# COMPACT_ATOMS: atom_id res chain seq x y z
N MET A 1 51.79 -5.42 -54.83
CA MET A 1 52.65 -6.20 -53.92
C MET A 1 51.85 -6.47 -52.65
N LYS A 2 51.95 -7.70 -52.13
CA LYS A 2 51.17 -8.29 -51.03
C LYS A 2 51.69 -7.85 -49.65
N HIS A 3 50.89 -8.17 -48.62
CA HIS A 3 51.14 -8.18 -47.16
C HIS A 3 50.79 -6.85 -46.44
N LEU A 4 50.17 -6.80 -45.24
CA LEU A 4 49.86 -7.81 -44.22
C LEU A 4 48.77 -7.26 -43.29
N ILE A 5 48.00 -8.16 -42.69
CA ILE A 5 46.91 -7.94 -41.71
C ILE A 5 47.44 -7.33 -40.40
N LEU A 6 46.69 -6.42 -39.78
CA LEU A 6 46.72 -6.25 -38.31
C LEU A 6 45.29 -6.10 -37.76
N LEU A 7 44.85 -7.13 -37.04
CA LEU A 7 43.70 -7.11 -36.15
C LEU A 7 43.99 -6.14 -35.00
N SER A 8 43.07 -5.22 -34.71
CA SER A 8 43.04 -4.55 -33.40
C SER A 8 41.60 -4.48 -32.91
N THR A 9 41.27 -5.48 -32.09
CA THR A 9 40.11 -5.56 -31.22
C THR A 9 40.10 -4.35 -30.29
N THR A 10 39.02 -3.56 -30.25
CA THR A 10 38.86 -2.57 -29.18
C THR A 10 37.46 -2.62 -28.60
N ALA A 11 37.46 -3.19 -27.39
CA ALA A 11 36.42 -3.41 -26.41
C ALA A 11 35.20 -2.47 -26.44
N LEU A 12 34.04 -3.11 -26.48
CA LEU A 12 32.74 -2.59 -26.13
C LEU A 12 32.70 -2.21 -24.63
N PHE A 13 32.84 -0.93 -24.29
CA PHE A 13 32.52 -0.43 -22.95
C PHE A 13 31.00 -0.19 -22.84
N LEU A 14 30.27 -1.26 -22.54
CA LEU A 14 28.93 -1.15 -21.95
C LEU A 14 29.10 -0.58 -20.54
N PHE A 15 29.01 0.75 -20.41
CA PHE A 15 28.71 1.37 -19.11
C PHE A 15 27.28 0.98 -18.73
N GLY A 16 27.16 -0.22 -18.13
CA GLY A 16 26.01 -0.57 -17.32
C GLY A 16 25.99 0.37 -16.13
N SER A 17 25.20 1.44 -16.23
CA SER A 17 24.81 2.21 -15.06
C SER A 17 24.12 1.23 -14.11
N THR A 18 24.84 0.85 -13.06
CA THR A 18 24.30 0.13 -11.91
C THR A 18 23.20 1.00 -11.33
N GLY A 19 21.98 0.77 -11.80
CA GLY A 19 20.78 1.19 -11.10
C GLY A 19 20.93 0.67 -9.69
N ILE A 20 21.10 1.60 -8.74
CA ILE A 20 21.01 1.34 -7.33
C ILE A 20 19.63 0.71 -7.15
N SER A 21 19.61 -0.62 -7.12
CA SER A 21 18.42 -1.39 -6.77
C SER A 21 18.23 -1.15 -5.29
N SER A 22 17.64 0.01 -4.97
CA SER A 22 16.90 0.20 -3.73
C SER A 22 16.02 -1.02 -3.64
N ALA A 23 16.30 -1.90 -2.67
CA ALA A 23 15.62 -3.18 -2.50
C ALA A 23 14.14 -2.97 -2.76
N ALA A 24 13.64 -3.52 -3.87
CA ALA A 24 12.30 -3.23 -4.37
C ALA A 24 11.32 -3.47 -3.22
N ASP A 25 10.68 -2.41 -2.74
CA ASP A 25 9.72 -2.50 -1.64
C ASP A 25 8.72 -3.62 -1.96
N SER A 26 8.39 -4.45 -0.96
CA SER A 26 7.51 -5.60 -1.18
C SER A 26 6.23 -5.19 -1.90
N LYS A 27 5.83 -5.97 -2.92
CA LYS A 27 4.60 -5.75 -3.71
C LYS A 27 3.31 -5.75 -2.88
N ARG A 28 3.41 -6.12 -1.59
CA ARG A 28 2.32 -6.20 -0.63
C ARG A 28 2.28 -5.01 0.35
N THR A 29 2.99 -3.94 0.03
CA THR A 29 3.01 -2.71 0.83
C THR A 29 2.17 -1.62 0.18
N ALA A 30 1.64 -0.72 1.00
CA ALA A 30 0.89 0.44 0.54
C ALA A 30 1.77 1.35 -0.33
N ASN A 31 3.00 1.65 0.07
CA ASN A 31 3.94 2.47 -0.69
C ASN A 31 4.17 1.91 -2.10
N TYR A 32 4.36 0.59 -2.22
CA TYR A 32 4.55 -0.03 -3.53
C TYR A 32 3.31 0.12 -4.41
N ILE A 33 2.13 -0.24 -3.89
CA ILE A 33 0.88 -0.16 -4.65
C ILE A 33 0.55 1.30 -5.04
N LEU A 34 0.73 2.23 -4.10
CA LEU A 34 0.45 3.66 -4.29
C LEU A 34 1.50 4.37 -5.14
N SER A 35 2.65 3.74 -5.43
CA SER A 35 3.62 4.28 -6.40
C SER A 35 3.15 4.17 -7.85
N MET A 36 2.25 3.22 -8.13
CA MET A 36 1.70 2.96 -9.46
C MET A 36 0.25 2.45 -9.39
N PRO A 37 -0.65 3.19 -8.73
CA PRO A 37 -1.96 2.65 -8.34
C PRO A 37 -2.87 2.38 -9.53
N GLU A 38 -2.70 3.11 -10.63
CA GLU A 38 -3.40 2.90 -11.91
C GLU A 38 -3.12 1.49 -12.49
N SER A 39 -1.96 0.90 -12.20
CA SER A 39 -1.66 -0.50 -12.61
C SER A 39 -2.45 -1.54 -11.81
N TYR A 40 -3.00 -1.15 -10.67
CA TYR A 40 -3.74 -1.99 -9.72
C TYR A 40 -5.23 -1.63 -9.64
N GLU A 41 -5.66 -0.55 -10.29
CA GLU A 41 -7.05 -0.12 -10.29
C GLU A 41 -8.00 -1.24 -10.77
N GLY A 42 -9.07 -1.46 -10.00
CA GLY A 42 -10.05 -2.51 -10.27
C GLY A 42 -9.50 -3.93 -10.12
N LYS A 43 -8.29 -4.11 -9.56
CA LYS A 43 -7.68 -5.43 -9.31
C LYS A 43 -7.63 -5.71 -7.83
N THR A 44 -7.72 -7.00 -7.49
CA THR A 44 -7.51 -7.47 -6.13
C THR A 44 -6.04 -7.34 -5.77
N VAL A 45 -5.74 -6.52 -4.77
CA VAL A 45 -4.40 -6.39 -4.18
C VAL A 45 -4.29 -7.24 -2.93
N THR A 46 -3.06 -7.61 -2.56
CA THR A 46 -2.75 -8.29 -1.29
C THR A 46 -1.81 -7.41 -0.49
N LEU A 47 -2.15 -7.15 0.77
CA LEU A 47 -1.39 -6.32 1.69
C LEU A 47 -0.92 -7.11 2.89
N ASP A 48 0.32 -6.85 3.32
CA ASP A 48 0.85 -7.32 4.59
C ASP A 48 0.60 -6.24 5.66
N VAL A 49 -0.36 -6.48 6.57
CA VAL A 49 -0.90 -5.44 7.47
C VAL A 49 -0.41 -5.66 8.88
N ALA A 50 0.12 -4.61 9.50
CA ALA A 50 0.58 -4.64 10.89
C ALA A 50 -0.43 -4.08 11.88
N ALA A 51 -1.21 -3.08 11.48
CA ALA A 51 -2.22 -2.45 12.34
C ALA A 51 -3.26 -1.72 11.51
N VAL A 52 -4.43 -1.50 12.10
CA VAL A 52 -5.51 -0.68 11.53
C VAL A 52 -5.94 0.39 12.51
N ARG A 53 -6.35 1.55 12.01
CA ARG A 53 -6.93 2.61 12.84
C ARG A 53 -8.21 3.12 12.20
N PRO A 54 -9.31 3.27 12.95
CA PRO A 54 -10.51 3.86 12.38
C PRO A 54 -10.21 5.30 11.95
N VAL A 55 -10.80 5.70 10.83
CA VAL A 55 -10.75 7.10 10.40
C VAL A 55 -11.51 7.98 11.40
N LYS A 56 -11.17 9.26 11.45
CA LYS A 56 -11.79 10.22 12.39
C LYS A 56 -13.08 10.85 11.87
N TRP A 57 -13.30 10.79 10.56
CA TRP A 57 -14.49 11.34 9.92
C TRP A 57 -15.62 10.31 9.92
N LYS A 58 -16.86 10.80 9.88
CA LYS A 58 -18.05 9.95 9.77
C LYS A 58 -18.14 9.40 8.35
N SER A 59 -18.33 8.09 8.22
CA SER A 59 -18.51 7.46 6.90
C SER A 59 -19.67 8.11 6.14
N PRO A 60 -19.47 8.50 4.86
CA PRO A 60 -20.57 8.95 4.02
C PRO A 60 -21.48 7.79 3.57
N ILE A 61 -21.05 6.55 3.79
CA ILE A 61 -21.77 5.32 3.42
C ILE A 61 -22.13 4.58 4.71
N PRO A 62 -23.39 4.57 5.14
CA PRO A 62 -23.81 4.02 6.44
C PRO A 62 -23.41 2.56 6.69
N GLU A 63 -23.29 1.77 5.62
CA GLU A 63 -22.97 0.35 5.61
C GLU A 63 -21.47 0.07 5.71
N LEU A 64 -20.63 1.11 5.59
CA LEU A 64 -19.17 0.96 5.57
C LEU A 64 -18.49 1.61 6.77
N ALA A 65 -17.48 0.92 7.27
CA ALA A 65 -16.48 1.44 8.17
C ALA A 65 -15.15 1.60 7.43
N PHE A 66 -14.45 2.70 7.72
CA PHE A 66 -13.19 3.04 7.07
C PHE A 66 -12.02 3.01 8.06
N PHE A 67 -10.89 2.49 7.58
CA PHE A 67 -9.69 2.33 8.39
C PHE A 67 -8.43 2.72 7.63
N HIS A 68 -7.48 3.35 8.32
CA HIS A 68 -6.09 3.40 7.87
C HIS A 68 -5.41 2.08 8.21
N ALA A 69 -5.09 1.28 7.19
CA ALA A 69 -4.25 0.10 7.35
C ALA A 69 -2.78 0.47 7.19
N THR A 70 -1.99 0.16 8.20
CA THR A 70 -0.53 0.24 8.15
C THR A 70 0.02 -1.06 7.62
N THR A 71 0.82 -0.96 6.58
CA THR A 71 1.46 -2.10 5.95
C THR A 71 2.93 -2.19 6.33
N VAL A 72 3.50 -3.38 6.21
CA VAL A 72 4.91 -3.66 6.50
C VAL A 72 5.52 -4.50 5.41
N ASP A 73 6.78 -4.24 5.08
CA ASP A 73 7.58 -5.17 4.30
C ASP A 73 8.18 -6.22 5.23
N ARG A 74 7.60 -7.42 5.22
CA ARG A 74 8.02 -8.55 6.05
C ARG A 74 9.45 -9.02 5.77
N ARG A 75 10.01 -8.73 4.60
CA ARG A 75 11.39 -9.15 4.26
C ARG A 75 12.44 -8.28 4.93
N SER A 76 12.13 -6.98 5.04
CA SER A 76 13.05 -5.97 5.54
C SER A 76 12.68 -5.44 6.92
N ASP A 77 11.54 -5.88 7.47
CA ASP A 77 10.93 -5.37 8.70
C ASP A 77 10.78 -3.84 8.69
N ARG A 78 10.37 -3.31 7.52
CA ARG A 78 10.21 -1.86 7.31
C ARG A 78 8.75 -1.48 7.21
N PHE A 79 8.46 -0.25 7.63
CA PHE A 79 7.17 0.38 7.39
C PHE A 79 6.88 0.48 5.89
N GLY A 80 5.79 -0.14 5.46
CA GLY A 80 5.36 -0.24 4.07
C GLY A 80 4.37 0.84 3.64
N GLY A 81 4.07 1.83 4.49
CA GLY A 81 3.08 2.87 4.19
C GLY A 81 1.70 2.59 4.77
N VAL A 82 0.79 3.55 4.56
CA VAL A 82 -0.60 3.51 5.01
C VAL A 82 -1.53 3.63 3.82
N ILE A 83 -2.61 2.85 3.82
CA ILE A 83 -3.67 2.91 2.80
C ILE A 83 -5.04 2.87 3.45
N LEU A 84 -6.02 3.52 2.82
CA LEU A 84 -7.41 3.52 3.28
C LEU A 84 -8.06 2.18 2.93
N VAL A 85 -8.88 1.65 3.83
CA VAL A 85 -9.59 0.39 3.66
C VAL A 85 -11.06 0.60 4.00
N ALA A 86 -11.94 0.06 3.17
CA ALA A 86 -13.37 -0.03 3.45
C ALA A 86 -13.74 -1.47 3.80
N VAL A 87 -14.49 -1.63 4.90
CA VAL A 87 -15.03 -2.91 5.34
C VAL A 87 -16.52 -2.75 5.66
N PRO A 88 -17.32 -3.83 5.60
CA PRO A 88 -18.69 -3.81 6.11
C PRO A 88 -18.70 -3.36 7.57
N LYS A 89 -19.66 -2.50 7.93
CA LYS A 89 -19.73 -1.90 9.26
C LYS A 89 -19.93 -2.96 10.35
N GLU A 90 -20.70 -3.98 10.06
CA GLU A 90 -20.93 -5.16 10.89
C GLU A 90 -19.63 -5.93 11.20
N ASP A 91 -18.67 -5.93 10.28
CA ASP A 91 -17.38 -6.62 10.42
C ASP A 91 -16.30 -5.76 11.09
N SER A 92 -16.58 -4.48 11.34
CA SER A 92 -15.59 -3.51 11.84
C SER A 92 -14.92 -3.95 13.14
N ALA A 93 -15.67 -4.53 14.08
CA ALA A 93 -15.14 -5.02 15.35
C ALA A 93 -14.21 -6.23 15.16
N ALA A 94 -14.60 -7.16 14.28
CA ALA A 94 -13.78 -8.31 13.93
C ALA A 94 -12.50 -7.89 13.19
N PHE A 95 -12.60 -6.89 12.32
CA PHE A 95 -11.47 -6.31 11.60
C PHE A 95 -10.44 -5.70 12.56
N VAL A 96 -10.88 -4.89 13.53
CA VAL A 96 -10.00 -4.33 14.57
C VAL A 96 -9.39 -5.42 15.44
N LYS A 97 -10.17 -6.44 15.82
CA LYS A 97 -9.67 -7.58 16.61
C LYS A 97 -8.55 -8.31 15.88
N LYS A 98 -8.76 -8.59 14.58
CA LYS A 98 -7.79 -9.27 13.72
C LYS A 98 -6.49 -8.49 13.59
N TYR A 99 -6.54 -7.24 13.12
CA TYR A 99 -5.32 -6.49 12.79
C TYR A 99 -4.75 -5.66 13.94
N GLY A 100 -5.56 -5.29 14.94
CA GLY A 100 -5.12 -4.53 16.11
C GLY A 100 -4.94 -3.04 15.83
N LEU A 101 -4.83 -2.24 16.89
CA LEU A 101 -4.76 -0.77 16.82
C LEU A 101 -3.34 -0.19 16.86
N THR A 102 -2.37 -1.03 17.23
CA THR A 102 -0.97 -0.68 17.45
C THR A 102 -0.06 -1.65 16.71
N VAL A 103 1.07 -1.14 16.23
CA VAL A 103 2.07 -1.93 15.48
C VAL A 103 2.93 -2.80 16.43
N GLU A 104 2.81 -2.63 17.74
CA GLU A 104 3.64 -3.31 18.73
C GLU A 104 3.36 -4.82 18.82
N ASN A 105 4.43 -5.63 18.75
CA ASN A 105 4.52 -7.05 19.10
C ASN A 105 3.59 -8.04 18.36
N ARG A 106 3.07 -7.70 17.17
CA ARG A 106 2.25 -8.65 16.40
C ARG A 106 3.08 -9.38 15.36
N ASN A 107 3.13 -10.71 15.51
CA ASN A 107 3.59 -11.66 14.50
C ASN A 107 3.06 -11.25 13.13
N ASP A 108 3.98 -11.00 12.21
CA ASP A 108 3.86 -10.33 10.92
C ASP A 108 3.03 -11.12 9.89
N LYS A 109 1.92 -11.74 10.27
CA LYS A 109 1.31 -12.84 9.52
C LYS A 109 0.00 -12.46 8.84
N ASP A 110 -0.68 -11.41 9.30
CA ASP A 110 -1.98 -11.08 8.74
C ASP A 110 -1.88 -10.41 7.37
N THR A 111 -2.46 -11.10 6.38
CA THR A 111 -2.64 -10.57 5.04
C THR A 111 -4.06 -10.04 4.90
N MET A 112 -4.21 -9.00 4.08
CA MET A 112 -5.50 -8.46 3.67
C MET A 112 -5.59 -8.52 2.15
N LYS A 113 -6.78 -8.84 1.63
CA LYS A 113 -7.08 -8.77 0.21
C LYS A 113 -8.29 -7.88 0.00
N GLY A 114 -8.29 -7.10 -1.07
CA GLY A 114 -9.43 -6.30 -1.47
C GLY A 114 -9.20 -5.64 -2.81
N LEU A 115 -10.25 -5.06 -3.36
CA LEU A 115 -10.22 -4.37 -4.64
C LEU A 115 -9.62 -2.98 -4.46
N LEU A 116 -8.58 -2.64 -5.23
CA LEU A 116 -8.07 -1.27 -5.21
C LEU A 116 -8.91 -0.37 -6.11
N ILE A 117 -9.48 0.68 -5.55
CA ILE A 117 -10.35 1.61 -6.25
C ILE A 117 -10.05 3.07 -5.89
N PRO A 118 -10.23 4.01 -6.83
CA PRO A 118 -10.09 5.44 -6.55
C PRO A 118 -11.30 5.92 -5.75
N SER A 119 -11.06 6.73 -4.72
CA SER A 119 -12.11 7.45 -4.02
C SER A 119 -12.31 8.83 -4.66
N GLY A 120 -13.24 8.90 -5.61
CA GLY A 120 -13.81 10.15 -6.11
C GLY A 120 -12.81 11.25 -6.51
N ARG A 121 -13.18 12.50 -6.22
CA ARG A 121 -12.51 13.71 -6.74
C ARG A 121 -11.08 13.90 -6.23
N HIS A 122 -10.77 13.38 -5.04
CA HIS A 122 -9.47 13.60 -4.40
C HIS A 122 -8.40 12.55 -4.77
N ARG A 123 -8.71 11.59 -5.65
CA ARG A 123 -7.80 10.51 -6.09
C ARG A 123 -7.08 9.79 -4.94
N ALA A 124 -7.68 9.75 -3.74
CA ALA A 124 -7.20 8.84 -2.71
C ALA A 124 -7.55 7.42 -3.14
N TRP A 125 -6.75 6.44 -2.72
CA TRP A 125 -6.93 5.04 -3.10
C TRP A 125 -7.39 4.22 -1.91
N VAL A 126 -8.37 3.37 -2.15
CA VAL A 126 -9.03 2.56 -1.12
C VAL A 126 -8.95 1.10 -1.51
N VAL A 127 -8.67 0.25 -0.52
CA VAL A 127 -8.86 -1.19 -0.65
C VAL A 127 -10.24 -1.54 -0.12
N ASP A 128 -11.13 -1.93 -1.02
CA ASP A 128 -12.48 -2.37 -0.69
C ASP A 128 -12.49 -3.87 -0.38
N GLN A 129 -12.75 -4.22 0.88
CA GLN A 129 -13.00 -5.60 1.30
C GLN A 129 -14.48 -5.98 1.28
N SER A 130 -15.37 -4.99 1.15
CA SER A 130 -16.82 -5.19 1.20
C SER A 130 -17.43 -5.51 -0.17
N GLY A 131 -16.83 -5.00 -1.26
CA GLY A 131 -17.43 -4.96 -2.59
C GLY A 131 -18.54 -3.90 -2.75
N ILE A 132 -19.09 -3.41 -1.64
CA ILE A 132 -20.15 -2.39 -1.61
C ILE A 132 -19.63 -1.07 -2.20
N LEU A 133 -18.41 -0.66 -1.84
CA LEU A 133 -17.85 0.59 -2.33
C LEU A 133 -17.66 0.56 -3.86
N ALA A 134 -17.16 -0.56 -4.38
CA ALA A 134 -17.04 -0.78 -5.82
C ALA A 134 -18.40 -0.70 -6.54
N ASP A 135 -19.45 -1.28 -5.96
CA ASP A 135 -20.79 -1.25 -6.54
C ASP A 135 -21.46 0.13 -6.48
N ILE A 136 -21.19 0.92 -5.44
CA ILE A 136 -21.68 2.30 -5.38
C ILE A 136 -20.92 3.18 -6.39
N LEU A 137 -19.61 2.99 -6.56
CA LEU A 137 -18.82 3.77 -7.53
C LEU A 137 -19.25 3.53 -8.98
N LYS A 138 -19.73 2.32 -9.31
CA LYS A 138 -20.34 2.04 -10.63
C LYS A 138 -21.61 2.87 -10.88
N LYS A 139 -22.31 3.28 -9.81
CA LYS A 139 -23.57 4.05 -9.88
C LYS A 139 -23.36 5.56 -9.81
N GLY A 140 -22.14 6.03 -9.50
CA GLY A 140 -21.78 7.45 -9.44
C GLY A 140 -20.53 7.71 -8.59
N ASN A 141 -19.99 8.94 -8.64
CA ASN A 141 -18.81 9.31 -7.85
C ASN A 141 -19.17 9.57 -6.37
N ILE A 142 -18.52 8.84 -5.46
CA ILE A 142 -18.53 9.16 -4.03
C ILE A 142 -17.29 9.98 -3.71
N ASP A 143 -17.48 11.09 -2.99
CA ASP A 143 -16.37 11.89 -2.47
C ASP A 143 -16.04 11.45 -1.04
N LEU A 144 -14.87 10.83 -0.85
CA LEU A 144 -14.37 10.54 0.48
C LEU A 144 -13.55 11.73 0.99
N PRO A 145 -13.67 12.10 2.27
CA PRO A 145 -12.84 13.15 2.85
C PRO A 145 -11.35 12.85 2.64
N ASN A 146 -10.61 13.83 2.12
CA ASN A 146 -9.17 13.68 1.95
C ASN A 146 -8.46 13.73 3.31
N ASP A 147 -8.04 12.57 3.82
CA ASP A 147 -7.19 12.49 5.02
C ASP A 147 -5.82 11.85 4.79
N GLN A 148 -5.47 11.51 3.54
CA GLN A 148 -4.30 10.75 3.07
C GLN A 148 -3.18 10.61 4.12
N GLY A 149 -3.36 9.68 5.07
CA GLY A 149 -2.31 9.31 6.02
C GLY A 149 -1.84 10.41 6.99
N LYS A 150 -2.56 11.53 7.17
CA LYS A 150 -2.23 12.53 8.23
C LYS A 150 -2.54 12.05 9.65
N ALA A 151 -2.80 10.76 9.85
CA ALA A 151 -2.79 10.13 11.15
C ALA A 151 -1.37 10.25 11.73
N LYS A 152 -1.12 11.28 12.55
CA LYS A 152 0.12 11.41 13.33
C LYS A 152 0.29 10.15 14.17
N TRP A 153 1.15 9.23 13.72
CA TRP A 153 1.62 8.13 14.54
C TRP A 153 2.41 8.75 15.69
N GLY A 154 1.96 8.53 16.93
CA GLY A 154 2.66 9.02 18.11
C GLY A 154 4.14 8.61 18.01
N LYS A 155 5.04 9.59 18.14
CA LYS A 155 6.49 9.36 18.06
C LYS A 155 6.85 8.17 18.96
N ARG A 156 7.58 7.19 18.42
CA ARG A 156 8.20 6.10 19.19
C ARG A 156 8.85 6.70 20.44
N ARG A 157 8.33 6.40 21.63
CA ARG A 157 9.07 6.70 22.86
C ARG A 157 10.17 5.65 22.93
N HIS A 158 11.41 6.05 22.63
CA HIS A 158 12.55 5.23 22.99
C HIS A 158 12.54 4.99 24.50
N PRO A 159 12.67 3.75 24.98
CA PRO A 159 12.89 3.52 26.40
C PRO A 159 14.19 4.21 26.79
N ARG A 160 14.11 5.16 27.72
CA ARG A 160 15.31 5.68 28.40
C ARG A 160 15.88 4.51 29.20
N ARG A 161 17.11 4.12 28.83
CA ARG A 161 17.96 3.28 29.69
C ARG A 161 18.29 4.03 30.97
#